data_AF-A0A4Q5Y823-F1
#
_entry.id   AF-A0A4Q5Y823-F1
#
_cell.length_a   1.000
_cell.length_b   1.000
_cell.length_c   1.000
_cell.angle_alpha   90.00
_cell.angle_beta   90.00
_cell.angle_gamma   90.00
#
_symmetry.space_group_name_H-M   'P 1'
#
loop_
_entity.id
_entity.type
_entity.pdbx_description
1 polymer ?
#
loop_
_entity_poly.entity_id
_entity_poly.type
_entity_poly.pdbx_seq_one_letter_code
_entity_poly.pdbx_strand_id
1 'polypeptide(L)'
;MENHSQHTTAQNNNGLIRVAAVGDIHVKETDKGKWVDYFKDISRNADVLLICGDLTDTGDEVEAQVLADELKSCTIPVIGVLGNHDYEKGRHKLIRKILQNENIHILDGEAIVIKGVGFAGIKGFGGGFDNHMLSMFGEGAMKAFVQEAVDEALHLERALARVEQENEGIKKIAVLHYAPIK
;
A
#
# COMPACT_ATOMS: atom_id res chain seq x y z
N MET A 1 22.36 34.72 -29.82
CA MET A 1 22.96 33.66 -29.00
C MET A 1 21.84 33.11 -28.14
N GLU A 2 21.22 32.05 -28.65
CA GLU A 2 20.18 31.29 -27.95
C GLU A 2 20.82 30.44 -26.86
N ASN A 3 20.15 30.32 -25.72
CA ASN A 3 20.16 29.08 -24.94
C ASN A 3 18.93 29.08 -24.03
N HIS A 4 17.81 28.57 -24.57
CA HIS A 4 16.72 28.08 -23.76
C HIS A 4 17.05 26.65 -23.34
N SER A 5 17.45 26.51 -22.08
CA SER A 5 17.56 25.24 -21.38
C SER A 5 16.20 24.57 -21.33
N GLN A 6 16.04 23.52 -22.11
CA GLN A 6 14.86 22.66 -22.16
C GLN A 6 14.74 21.92 -20.83
N HIS A 7 13.75 22.31 -20.01
CA HIS A 7 13.19 21.42 -19.00
C HIS A 7 12.67 20.18 -19.73
N THR A 8 13.28 19.02 -19.47
CA THR A 8 12.81 17.73 -19.96
C THR A 8 11.52 17.42 -19.20
N THR A 9 10.38 17.84 -19.76
CA THR A 9 9.07 17.36 -19.35
C THR A 9 9.07 15.85 -19.57
N ALA A 10 8.95 15.10 -18.48
CA ALA A 10 8.71 13.67 -18.53
C ALA A 10 7.54 13.42 -19.50
N GLN A 11 7.79 12.60 -20.52
CA GLN A 11 6.78 12.33 -21.53
C GLN A 11 5.50 11.82 -20.85
N ASN A 12 4.39 12.53 -21.12
CA ASN A 12 3.04 12.04 -20.90
C ASN A 12 2.86 10.76 -21.73
N ASN A 13 3.24 9.62 -21.17
CA ASN A 13 2.78 8.36 -21.70
C ASN A 13 1.30 8.27 -21.32
N ASN A 14 0.45 8.60 -22.28
CA ASN A 14 -0.95 8.19 -22.36
C ASN A 14 -1.09 6.66 -22.52
N GLY A 15 -0.17 5.91 -21.89
CA GLY A 15 0.05 4.49 -22.03
C GLY A 15 -0.68 3.73 -20.95
N LEU A 16 -1.25 2.59 -21.33
CA LEU A 16 -1.89 1.67 -20.41
C LEU A 16 -0.85 1.16 -19.40
N ILE A 17 -1.08 1.39 -18.11
CA ILE A 17 -0.30 0.78 -17.02
C ILE A 17 -0.97 -0.53 -16.60
N ARG A 18 -0.20 -1.61 -16.47
CA ARG A 18 -0.69 -2.88 -15.95
C ARG A 18 -0.35 -2.99 -14.47
N VAL A 19 -1.37 -3.04 -13.63
CA VAL A 19 -1.22 -3.18 -12.18
C VAL A 19 -1.58 -4.60 -11.78
N ALA A 20 -0.63 -5.34 -11.21
CA ALA A 20 -0.92 -6.56 -10.47
C ALA A 20 -1.33 -6.20 -9.05
N ALA A 21 -2.34 -6.88 -8.50
CA ALA A 21 -2.77 -6.66 -7.12
C ALA A 21 -3.03 -8.02 -6.45
N VAL A 22 -2.51 -8.16 -5.24
CA VAL A 22 -2.72 -9.31 -4.36
C VAL A 22 -2.92 -8.79 -2.94
N GLY A 23 -3.66 -9.50 -2.10
CA GLY A 23 -3.76 -9.27 -0.66
C GLY A 23 -3.66 -10.61 0.06
N ASP A 24 -3.55 -10.58 1.39
CA ASP A 24 -3.72 -11.76 2.22
C ASP A 24 -2.72 -12.88 1.88
N ILE A 25 -1.46 -12.48 1.66
CA ILE A 25 -0.39 -13.43 1.33
C ILE A 25 0.02 -14.27 2.55
N HIS A 26 -0.14 -13.72 3.77
CA HIS A 26 0.14 -14.39 5.05
C HIS A 26 1.45 -15.20 5.03
N VAL A 27 2.56 -14.52 4.76
CA VAL A 27 3.86 -15.20 4.70
C VAL A 27 4.19 -15.81 6.06
N LYS A 28 4.58 -17.08 6.03
CA LYS A 28 5.07 -17.83 7.21
C LYS A 28 6.58 -17.97 7.14
N GLU A 29 7.22 -18.23 8.28
CA GLU A 29 8.66 -18.53 8.33
C GLU A 29 9.08 -19.70 7.41
N THR A 30 8.16 -20.64 7.20
CA THR A 30 8.36 -21.83 6.34
C THR A 30 8.18 -21.57 4.85
N ASP A 31 7.76 -20.37 4.44
CA ASP A 31 7.43 -20.05 3.05
C ASP A 31 8.64 -19.66 2.19
N LYS A 32 9.87 -19.86 2.69
CA LYS A 32 11.09 -19.57 1.93
C LYS A 32 11.11 -20.33 0.59
N GLY A 33 11.26 -19.58 -0.50
CA GLY A 33 11.27 -20.03 -1.89
C GLY A 33 9.89 -20.17 -2.54
N LYS A 34 8.80 -20.07 -1.77
CA LYS A 34 7.42 -20.33 -2.25
C LYS A 34 6.91 -19.25 -3.21
N TRP A 35 7.28 -18.00 -2.99
CA TRP A 35 6.74 -16.83 -3.68
C TRP A 35 7.62 -16.35 -4.84
N VAL A 36 8.88 -16.80 -4.90
CA VAL A 36 9.86 -16.40 -5.93
C VAL A 36 9.32 -16.46 -7.35
N ASP A 37 8.73 -17.58 -7.77
CA ASP A 37 8.30 -17.74 -9.17
C ASP A 37 7.03 -16.92 -9.49
N TYR A 38 6.17 -16.67 -8.50
CA TYR A 38 5.03 -15.77 -8.63
C TYR A 38 5.50 -14.32 -8.86
N PHE A 39 6.48 -13.83 -8.08
CA PHE A 39 7.00 -12.47 -8.23
C PHE A 39 7.77 -12.27 -9.54
N LYS A 40 8.49 -13.29 -10.02
CA LYS A 40 9.08 -13.26 -11.37
C LYS A 40 8.00 -13.19 -12.44
N ASP A 41 6.90 -13.92 -12.29
CA ASP A 41 5.80 -13.89 -13.26
C ASP A 41 5.07 -12.55 -13.28
N ILE A 42 4.77 -12.00 -12.11
CA ILE A 42 4.24 -10.64 -11.96
C ILE A 42 5.16 -9.64 -12.66
N SER A 43 6.48 -9.74 -12.45
CA SER A 43 7.46 -8.84 -13.06
C SER A 43 7.48 -8.88 -14.60
N ARG A 44 7.11 -10.02 -15.22
CA ARG A 44 7.00 -10.13 -16.68
C ARG A 44 5.72 -9.54 -17.24
N ASN A 45 4.65 -9.51 -16.43
CA ASN A 45 3.30 -9.26 -16.92
C ASN A 45 2.70 -7.92 -16.46
N ALA A 46 3.28 -7.29 -15.43
CA ALA A 46 2.80 -6.04 -14.84
C ALA A 46 3.90 -4.97 -14.78
N ASP A 47 3.46 -3.73 -14.59
CA ASP A 47 4.31 -2.55 -14.44
C ASP A 47 4.51 -2.15 -12.97
N VAL A 48 3.55 -2.47 -12.11
CA VAL A 48 3.54 -2.22 -10.66
C VAL A 48 2.82 -3.38 -9.97
N LEU A 49 3.31 -3.78 -8.79
CA LEU A 49 2.65 -4.74 -7.90
C LEU A 49 2.06 -4.02 -6.69
N LEU A 50 0.78 -4.25 -6.40
CA LEU A 50 0.12 -3.87 -5.16
C LEU A 50 0.00 -5.07 -4.22
N ILE A 51 0.34 -4.89 -2.94
CA ILE A 51 0.11 -5.87 -1.87
C ILE A 51 -0.81 -5.25 -0.79
N CYS A 52 -2.08 -5.64 -0.80
CA CYS A 52 -3.18 -5.01 -0.08
C CYS A 52 -3.38 -5.56 1.35
N GLY A 53 -2.31 -5.56 2.15
CA GLY A 53 -2.36 -5.99 3.55
C GLY A 53 -2.15 -7.48 3.78
N ASP A 54 -2.07 -7.81 5.07
CA ASP A 54 -1.81 -9.14 5.62
C ASP A 54 -0.58 -9.80 4.96
N LEU A 55 0.54 -9.08 5.12
CA LEU A 55 1.83 -9.43 4.58
C LEU A 55 2.43 -10.63 5.33
N THR A 56 2.25 -10.63 6.64
CA THR A 56 2.72 -11.64 7.59
C THR A 56 1.55 -12.47 8.12
N ASP A 57 1.81 -13.72 8.53
CA ASP A 57 0.77 -14.59 9.09
C ASP A 57 0.45 -14.26 10.54
N THR A 58 1.45 -13.84 11.33
CA THR A 58 1.31 -13.60 12.78
C THR A 58 1.94 -12.30 13.26
N GLY A 59 2.36 -11.40 12.36
CA GLY A 59 2.99 -10.14 12.73
C GLY A 59 4.43 -10.32 13.22
N ASP A 60 5.14 -11.36 12.77
CA ASP A 60 6.53 -11.62 13.16
C ASP A 60 7.54 -10.96 12.20
N GLU A 61 8.66 -10.47 12.74
CA GLU A 61 9.77 -9.96 11.93
C GLU A 61 10.42 -11.04 11.06
N VAL A 62 10.41 -12.31 11.48
CA VAL A 62 10.98 -13.40 10.69
C VAL A 62 10.14 -13.63 9.42
N GLU A 63 8.81 -13.56 9.53
CA GLU A 63 7.88 -13.62 8.40
C GLU A 63 8.12 -12.45 7.44
N ALA A 64 8.30 -11.24 7.98
CA ALA A 64 8.64 -10.06 7.18
C ALA A 64 10.00 -10.20 6.47
N GLN A 65 10.99 -10.82 7.12
CA GLN A 65 12.30 -11.08 6.52
C GLN A 65 12.22 -12.11 5.39
N VAL A 66 11.40 -13.16 5.55
CA VAL A 66 11.10 -14.11 4.47
C VAL A 66 10.48 -13.37 3.30
N LEU A 67 9.42 -12.57 3.52
CA LEU A 67 8.79 -11.82 2.46
C LEU A 67 9.76 -10.85 1.76
N ALA A 68 10.60 -10.14 2.52
CA ALA A 68 11.62 -9.26 1.98
C ALA A 68 12.62 -10.01 1.07
N ASP A 69 13.01 -11.23 1.45
CA ASP A 69 13.88 -12.08 0.64
C ASP A 69 13.19 -12.59 -0.63
N GLU A 70 11.92 -12.99 -0.54
CA GLU A 70 11.13 -13.42 -1.70
C GLU A 70 10.93 -12.27 -2.70
N LEU A 71 10.62 -11.06 -2.22
CA LEU A 71 10.39 -9.87 -3.03
C LEU A 71 11.63 -9.39 -3.80
N LYS A 72 12.84 -9.86 -3.46
CA LYS A 72 14.05 -9.61 -4.29
C LYS A 72 13.91 -10.14 -5.72
N SER A 73 13.01 -11.10 -5.94
CA SER A 73 12.72 -11.64 -7.27
C SER A 73 11.69 -10.79 -8.06
N CYS A 74 11.07 -9.80 -7.42
CA CYS A 74 10.21 -8.82 -8.07
C CYS A 74 11.05 -7.65 -8.61
N THR A 75 11.10 -7.47 -9.92
CA THR A 75 11.93 -6.43 -10.57
C THR A 75 11.16 -5.17 -10.95
N ILE A 76 9.88 -5.09 -10.56
CA ILE A 76 9.02 -3.93 -10.75
C ILE A 76 8.73 -3.27 -9.39
N PRO A 77 8.30 -2.00 -9.35
CA PRO A 77 7.95 -1.34 -8.10
C PRO A 77 6.83 -2.07 -7.37
N VAL A 78 7.01 -2.24 -6.06
CA VAL A 78 6.04 -2.86 -5.15
C VAL A 78 5.50 -1.79 -4.22
N ILE A 79 4.18 -1.68 -4.13
CA ILE A 79 3.48 -0.79 -3.22
C ILE A 79 2.61 -1.66 -2.32
N GLY A 80 2.75 -1.53 -1.01
CA GLY A 80 1.95 -2.29 -0.06
C GLY A 80 1.33 -1.40 1.00
N VAL A 81 0.34 -1.96 1.69
CA VAL A 81 -0.16 -1.46 2.98
C VAL A 81 -0.12 -2.61 3.97
N LEU A 82 -0.15 -2.30 5.26
CA LEU A 82 -0.27 -3.33 6.30
C LEU A 82 -1.73 -3.77 6.46
N GLY A 83 -1.96 -5.02 6.82
CA GLY A 83 -3.26 -5.53 7.27
C GLY A 83 -3.28 -5.80 8.77
N ASN A 84 -4.35 -6.40 9.30
CA ASN A 84 -4.45 -6.63 10.74
C ASN A 84 -3.49 -7.70 11.26
N HIS A 85 -3.14 -8.72 10.46
CA HIS A 85 -2.17 -9.73 10.87
C HIS A 85 -0.79 -9.12 11.14
N ASP A 86 -0.42 -8.08 10.39
CA ASP A 86 0.84 -7.35 10.59
C ASP A 86 0.86 -6.57 11.92
N TYR A 87 -0.31 -6.31 12.51
CA TYR A 87 -0.46 -5.61 13.80
C TYR A 87 -0.54 -6.57 15.00
N GLU A 88 -0.77 -7.86 14.79
CA GLU A 88 -1.08 -8.85 15.85
C GLU A 88 -0.10 -8.81 17.03
N LYS A 89 1.21 -8.80 16.76
CA LYS A 89 2.26 -8.75 17.81
C LYS A 89 2.69 -7.33 18.19
N GLY A 90 2.04 -6.29 17.67
CA GLY A 90 2.42 -4.90 17.88
C GLY A 90 3.75 -4.50 17.22
N ARG A 91 4.26 -5.32 16.29
CA ARG A 91 5.56 -5.12 15.60
C ARG A 91 5.45 -4.50 14.21
N HIS A 92 4.26 -4.04 13.80
CA HIS A 92 3.97 -3.40 12.52
C HIS A 92 5.04 -2.39 12.04
N LYS A 93 5.59 -1.54 12.93
CA LYS A 93 6.66 -0.60 12.58
C LYS A 93 7.96 -1.28 12.16
N LEU A 94 8.31 -2.39 12.81
CA LEU A 94 9.49 -3.17 12.48
C LEU A 94 9.27 -3.94 11.16
N ILE A 95 8.11 -4.57 10.98
CA ILE A 95 7.71 -5.24 9.72
C ILE A 95 7.81 -4.26 8.55
N ARG A 96 7.19 -3.07 8.69
CA ARG A 96 7.25 -1.99 7.71
C ARG A 96 8.68 -1.60 7.37
N LYS A 97 9.55 -1.45 8.38
CA LYS A 97 10.96 -1.12 8.21
C LYS A 97 11.75 -2.22 7.49
N ILE A 98 11.47 -3.50 7.76
CA ILE A 98 12.14 -4.64 7.12
C ILE A 98 11.82 -4.70 5.63
N LEU A 99 10.56 -4.44 5.28
CA LEU A 99 10.08 -4.53 3.90
C LEU A 99 10.46 -3.31 3.06
N GLN A 100 10.46 -2.11 3.65
CA GLN A 100 10.73 -0.88 2.91
C GLN A 100 12.16 -0.80 2.35
N ASN A 101 12.25 -0.46 1.06
CA ASN A 101 13.51 -0.10 0.40
C ASN A 101 13.22 0.77 -0.85
N GLU A 102 14.21 0.97 -1.71
CA GLU A 102 14.08 1.79 -2.92
C GLU A 102 13.04 1.27 -3.94
N ASN A 103 12.75 -0.03 -3.95
CA ASN A 103 11.78 -0.65 -4.86
C ASN A 103 10.46 -1.06 -4.17
N ILE A 104 10.43 -1.10 -2.84
CA ILE A 104 9.28 -1.57 -2.04
C ILE A 104 8.81 -0.46 -1.11
N HIS A 105 7.59 0.01 -1.33
CA HIS A 105 6.98 1.12 -0.59
C HIS A 105 5.79 0.63 0.23
N ILE A 106 5.93 0.54 1.54
CA ILE A 106 4.81 0.21 2.44
C ILE A 106 4.21 1.50 2.97
N LEU A 107 3.04 1.87 2.43
CA LEU A 107 2.32 3.11 2.70
C LEU A 107 1.46 3.00 3.98
N ASP A 108 1.43 4.09 4.74
CA ASP A 108 0.70 4.20 6.01
C ASP A 108 0.27 5.67 6.19
N GLY A 109 -0.65 6.13 5.34
CA GLY A 109 -1.04 7.54 5.24
C GLY A 109 -0.13 8.38 4.34
N GLU A 110 0.72 7.75 3.53
CA GLU A 110 1.53 8.42 2.51
C GLU A 110 1.07 8.07 1.09
N ALA A 111 1.68 8.74 0.11
CA ALA A 111 1.46 8.49 -1.30
C ALA A 111 2.76 8.52 -2.10
N ILE A 112 2.75 7.85 -3.25
CA ILE A 112 3.85 7.81 -4.22
C ILE A 112 3.29 7.88 -5.64
N VAL A 113 4.00 8.54 -6.54
CA VAL A 113 3.65 8.57 -7.97
C VAL A 113 4.58 7.65 -8.75
N ILE A 114 4.03 6.65 -9.42
CA ILE A 114 4.77 5.72 -10.27
C ILE A 114 4.14 5.72 -11.66
N LYS A 115 4.98 5.93 -12.68
CA LYS A 115 4.56 5.92 -14.11
C LYS A 115 3.34 6.82 -14.39
N GLY A 116 3.25 7.98 -13.74
CA GLY A 116 2.16 8.94 -13.94
C GLY A 116 0.85 8.58 -13.24
N VAL A 117 0.85 7.60 -12.34
CA VAL A 117 -0.30 7.27 -11.47
C VAL A 117 0.09 7.48 -10.02
N GLY A 118 -0.75 8.18 -9.27
CA GLY A 118 -0.60 8.37 -7.83
C GLY A 118 -1.20 7.21 -7.06
N PHE A 119 -0.46 6.68 -6.10
CA PHE A 119 -0.89 5.62 -5.20
C PHE A 119 -0.88 6.17 -3.79
N ALA A 120 -2.02 6.14 -3.11
CA ALA A 120 -2.15 6.54 -1.70
C ALA A 120 -2.63 5.35 -0.89
N GLY A 121 -2.00 5.07 0.25
CA GLY A 121 -2.24 3.81 0.96
C GLY A 121 -2.38 3.98 2.46
N ILE A 122 -3.32 3.23 3.02
CA ILE A 122 -3.57 3.08 4.47
C ILE A 122 -3.95 1.61 4.74
N LYS A 123 -3.93 1.17 5.99
CA LYS A 123 -4.54 -0.12 6.36
C LYS A 123 -6.05 -0.06 6.15
N GLY A 124 -6.66 1.07 6.50
CA GLY A 124 -8.09 1.17 6.72
C GLY A 124 -8.48 0.59 8.08
N PHE A 125 -9.78 0.55 8.35
CA PHE A 125 -10.28 -0.07 9.58
C PHE A 125 -11.73 -0.52 9.46
N GLY A 126 -12.12 -1.39 10.40
CA GLY A 126 -13.52 -1.71 10.63
C GLY A 126 -14.26 -0.49 11.17
N GLY A 127 -15.35 -0.11 10.50
CA GLY A 127 -16.14 1.06 10.87
C GLY A 127 -17.42 1.21 10.06
N GLY A 128 -17.56 0.42 9.00
CA GLY A 128 -18.66 0.51 8.05
C GLY A 128 -18.44 1.60 7.00
N PHE A 129 -19.23 1.54 5.94
CA PHE A 129 -19.17 2.52 4.85
C PHE A 129 -20.57 3.00 4.51
N ASP A 130 -20.69 4.29 4.17
CA ASP A 130 -21.94 4.95 3.79
C ASP A 130 -23.04 4.67 4.84
N ASN A 131 -24.16 4.04 4.46
CA ASN A 131 -25.29 3.77 5.36
C ASN A 131 -25.00 2.75 6.48
N HIS A 132 -23.84 2.09 6.47
CA HIS A 132 -23.44 1.09 7.47
C HIS A 132 -22.37 1.62 8.44
N MET A 133 -22.05 2.91 8.40
CA MET A 133 -21.09 3.50 9.34
C MET A 133 -21.57 3.35 10.79
N LEU A 134 -20.68 2.86 11.65
CA LEU A 134 -20.89 2.81 13.09
C LEU A 134 -20.94 4.23 13.65
N SER A 135 -21.90 4.47 14.55
CA SER A 135 -22.02 5.77 15.22
C SER A 135 -21.08 5.85 16.41
N MET A 136 -20.47 7.03 16.62
CA MET A 136 -19.62 7.33 17.78
C MET A 136 -20.49 7.57 19.02
N PHE A 137 -21.19 6.54 19.50
CA PHE A 137 -22.15 6.60 20.59
C PHE A 137 -21.93 5.46 21.59
N GLY A 138 -22.32 5.67 22.86
CA GLY A 138 -22.18 4.68 23.92
C GLY A 138 -20.85 4.71 24.65
N GLU A 139 -20.29 3.53 24.92
CA GLU A 139 -19.10 3.28 25.73
C GLU A 139 -17.82 3.85 25.09
N GLY A 140 -16.78 4.04 25.92
CA GLY A 140 -15.47 4.48 25.43
C GLY A 140 -14.86 3.55 24.38
N ALA A 141 -15.08 2.24 24.49
CA ALA A 141 -14.57 1.26 23.52
C ALA A 141 -15.20 1.43 22.13
N MET A 142 -16.51 1.69 22.06
CA MET A 142 -17.18 1.97 20.78
C MET A 142 -16.65 3.25 20.14
N LYS A 143 -16.48 4.31 20.95
CA LYS A 143 -15.92 5.58 20.48
C LYS A 143 -14.49 5.42 19.96
N ALA A 144 -13.66 4.66 20.67
CA ALA A 144 -12.28 4.38 20.25
C ALA A 144 -12.25 3.59 18.92
N PHE A 145 -13.13 2.60 18.77
CA PHE A 145 -13.24 1.82 17.53
C PHE A 145 -13.62 2.70 16.33
N VAL A 146 -14.62 3.57 16.49
CA VAL A 146 -15.01 4.51 15.42
C VAL A 146 -13.91 5.55 15.16
N GLN A 147 -13.21 6.01 16.20
CA GLN A 147 -12.12 6.98 16.05
C GLN A 147 -10.98 6.41 15.19
N GLU A 148 -10.61 5.14 15.36
CA GLU A 148 -9.58 4.49 14.51
C GLU A 148 -9.98 4.51 13.03
N ALA A 149 -11.26 4.26 12.70
CA ALA A 149 -11.73 4.35 11.32
C ALA A 149 -11.69 5.79 10.77
N VAL A 150 -12.00 6.79 11.60
CA VAL A 150 -11.91 8.21 11.24
C VAL A 150 -10.46 8.61 10.99
N ASP A 151 -9.54 8.19 11.86
CA ASP A 151 -8.11 8.52 11.75
C ASP A 151 -7.52 7.96 10.46
N GLU A 152 -7.82 6.70 10.12
CA GLU A 152 -7.43 6.08 8.86
C GLU A 152 -7.99 6.84 7.65
N ALA A 153 -9.27 7.22 7.66
CA ALA A 153 -9.88 7.99 6.58
C ALA A 153 -9.20 9.36 6.38
N LEU A 154 -8.88 10.06 7.48
CA LEU A 154 -8.17 11.35 7.44
C LEU A 154 -6.74 11.19 6.90
N HIS A 155 -6.04 10.10 7.23
CA HIS A 155 -4.73 9.80 6.66
C HIS A 155 -4.81 9.62 5.14
N LEU A 156 -5.78 8.86 4.65
CA LEU A 156 -5.96 8.66 3.21
C LEU A 156 -6.36 9.96 2.49
N GLU A 157 -7.26 10.76 3.07
CA GLU A 157 -7.65 12.05 2.52
C GLU A 157 -6.43 12.96 2.33
N ARG A 158 -5.57 13.09 3.35
CA ARG A 158 -4.35 13.89 3.28
C ARG A 158 -3.40 13.39 2.19
N ALA A 159 -3.20 12.08 2.10
CA ALA A 159 -2.34 11.47 1.10
C ALA A 159 -2.84 11.75 -0.33
N LEU A 160 -4.15 11.58 -0.58
CA LEU A 160 -4.77 11.85 -1.87
C LEU A 160 -4.76 13.33 -2.25
N ALA A 161 -4.99 14.22 -1.28
CA ALA A 161 -4.94 15.66 -1.48
C ALA A 161 -3.54 16.13 -1.86
N ARG A 162 -2.50 15.55 -1.23
CA ARG A 162 -1.10 15.83 -1.56
C ARG A 162 -0.77 15.44 -3.01
N VAL A 163 -1.20 14.26 -3.45
CA VAL A 163 -1.02 13.83 -4.84
C VAL A 163 -1.67 14.81 -5.81
N GLU A 164 -2.91 15.24 -5.53
CA GLU A 164 -3.63 16.20 -6.38
C GLU A 164 -2.90 17.55 -6.47
N GLN A 165 -2.41 18.06 -5.34
CA GLN A 165 -1.71 19.35 -5.27
C GLN A 165 -0.36 19.32 -6.00
N GLU A 166 0.39 18.22 -5.87
CA GLU A 166 1.73 18.10 -6.45
C GLU A 166 1.70 17.61 -7.91
N ASN A 167 0.62 16.92 -8.33
CA ASN A 167 0.52 16.26 -9.63
C ASN A 167 -0.90 16.41 -10.19
N GLU A 168 -1.25 17.62 -10.60
CA GLU A 168 -2.60 17.95 -11.08
C GLU A 168 -3.04 17.06 -12.26
N GLY A 169 -4.25 16.51 -12.18
CA GLY A 169 -4.88 15.77 -13.28
C GLY A 169 -4.40 14.33 -13.51
N ILE A 170 -3.52 13.78 -12.67
CA ILE A 170 -3.11 12.37 -12.79
C ILE A 170 -4.16 11.42 -12.21
N LYS A 171 -4.19 10.17 -12.69
CA LYS A 171 -5.04 9.12 -12.09
C LYS A 171 -4.51 8.73 -10.72
N LYS A 172 -5.42 8.40 -9.80
CA LYS A 172 -5.11 8.00 -8.43
C LYS A 172 -5.70 6.63 -8.12
N ILE A 173 -4.95 5.80 -7.40
CA ILE A 173 -5.37 4.50 -6.87
C ILE A 173 -5.22 4.56 -5.35
N ALA A 174 -6.31 4.27 -4.63
CA ALA A 174 -6.27 4.07 -3.19
C ALA A 174 -5.97 2.58 -2.90
N VAL A 175 -4.99 2.32 -2.03
CA VAL A 175 -4.58 0.97 -1.63
C VAL A 175 -5.00 0.79 -0.17
N LEU A 176 -5.86 -0.19 0.10
CA LEU A 176 -6.39 -0.47 1.44
C LEU A 176 -6.39 -1.98 1.69
N HIS A 177 -6.26 -2.36 2.97
CA HIS A 177 -6.55 -3.72 3.42
C HIS A 177 -8.04 -3.86 3.75
N TYR A 178 -8.56 -3.00 4.62
CA TYR A 178 -10.00 -2.93 4.89
C TYR A 178 -10.72 -2.25 3.73
N ALA A 179 -11.34 -3.05 2.86
CA ALA A 179 -12.08 -2.55 1.71
C ALA A 179 -13.35 -1.78 2.15
N PRO A 180 -13.62 -0.58 1.60
CA PRO A 180 -14.82 0.21 1.91
C PRO A 180 -16.03 -0.31 1.11
N ILE A 181 -16.36 -1.59 1.28
CA ILE A 181 -17.47 -2.27 0.60
C ILE A 181 -18.52 -2.76 1.60
N LYS A 182 -19.68 -3.17 1.07
CA LYS A 182 -20.82 -3.65 1.86
C LYS A 182 -20.65 -5.10 2.28
#